data_AF-A0A858RK57-F1
#
_entry.id   AF-A0A858RK57-F1
#
_cell.length_a   1.000
_cell.length_b   1.000
_cell.length_c   1.000
_cell.angle_alpha   90.00
_cell.angle_beta   90.00
_cell.angle_gamma   90.00
#
_symmetry.space_group_name_H-M   'P 1'
#
loop_
_entity.id
_entity.type
_entity.pdbx_description
1 polymer ?
#
loop_
_entity_poly.entity_id
_entity_poly.type
_entity_poly.pdbx_seq_one_letter_code
_entity_poly.pdbx_strand_id
1 'polypeptide(L)'
;MESSQIKALFIIVIASLFAVYLGVAAATAQFEAIAWVSGFMGLAMILALGRNVWLLIPAALSMEGSINALPGSPPVWALAAAITGTMYVARFAMRRPDFNLKLDLIDFAILLQLIVIAQAYTRNPTGLLLLGGAKAGGKAYFIFAAAFLAYICIAVTKPREKSLRWVVGLMVVVAVGDGLISTISDWSASFSALVLPFYSNVNFVTAISGSAGADLDVLRGGGGFFVLGQALVLPCFCLVRPISCLNPLRPFLFVTVCVGCLLVLLSGFRSGAAYLAVVFVVSALIRRKPIDAVIVSLLGTLALVLVLISGKVRSLPFGVQRVLSVLPVDVSSAARADAENSTEWRIEMWKLALTTDRYIQNKTLGDGFGFSAAEMKAVLDAAQGHSDFGSSQDQMLAQGSYHGFHVETIRFTGVVGLLAALFLMIVAFRKAMQLIRFYRGTPMFPAVAFICIPFVIYPLWSMLVFGSYRSEFPQFIVTVGLLKWLDNLRLSQIAARATAPAEEPVPATPRRGRLPVPAYAVSGGRQA
;
A
#
# COMPACT_ATOMS: atom_id res chain seq x y z
N MET A 1 15.02 -27.43 -30.84
CA MET A 1 14.47 -26.66 -29.71
C MET A 1 15.47 -25.59 -29.33
N GLU A 2 15.04 -24.34 -29.21
CA GLU A 2 15.92 -23.28 -28.72
C GLU A 2 16.29 -23.52 -27.23
N SER A 3 17.48 -23.07 -26.80
CA SER A 3 17.95 -23.18 -25.41
C SER A 3 16.95 -22.63 -24.38
N SER A 4 16.14 -21.65 -24.77
CA SER A 4 15.04 -21.07 -23.99
C SER A 4 13.89 -22.07 -23.75
N GLN A 5 13.52 -22.85 -24.76
CA GLN A 5 12.45 -23.85 -24.68
C GLN A 5 12.87 -25.07 -23.85
N ILE A 6 14.13 -25.48 -23.94
CA ILE A 6 14.69 -26.57 -23.12
C ILE A 6 14.71 -26.17 -21.64
N LYS A 7 15.12 -24.93 -21.33
CA LYS A 7 15.07 -24.39 -19.95
C LYS A 7 13.64 -24.31 -19.42
N ALA A 8 12.69 -23.85 -20.24
CA ALA A 8 11.29 -23.78 -19.84
C ALA A 8 10.70 -25.17 -19.58
N LEU A 9 10.97 -26.14 -20.45
CA LEU A 9 10.54 -27.52 -20.28
C LEU A 9 11.12 -28.14 -19.00
N PHE A 10 12.41 -27.93 -18.74
CA PHE A 10 13.09 -28.44 -17.56
C PHE A 10 12.52 -27.85 -16.26
N ILE A 11 12.24 -26.54 -16.25
CA ILE A 11 11.58 -25.87 -15.11
C ILE A 11 10.18 -26.42 -14.89
N ILE A 12 9.39 -26.62 -15.95
CA ILE A 12 8.02 -27.16 -15.85
C ILE A 12 8.06 -28.57 -15.28
N VAL A 13 8.93 -29.45 -15.79
CA VAL A 13 9.05 -30.83 -15.32
C VAL A 13 9.47 -30.87 -13.84
N ILE A 14 10.47 -30.10 -13.46
CA ILE A 14 10.92 -30.01 -12.06
C ILE A 14 9.82 -29.45 -11.16
N ALA A 15 9.15 -28.37 -11.56
CA ALA A 15 8.05 -27.79 -10.80
C ALA A 15 6.88 -28.76 -10.65
N SER A 16 6.59 -29.57 -11.67
CA SER A 16 5.52 -30.57 -11.65
C SER A 16 5.86 -31.72 -10.70
N LEU A 17 7.09 -32.20 -10.72
CA LEU A 17 7.58 -33.24 -9.79
C LEU A 17 7.56 -32.73 -8.35
N PHE A 18 8.01 -31.50 -8.11
CA PHE A 18 7.92 -30.90 -6.79
C PHE A 18 6.47 -30.68 -6.35
N ALA A 19 5.55 -30.27 -7.24
CA ALA A 19 4.14 -30.13 -6.89
C ALA A 19 3.49 -31.46 -6.49
N VAL A 20 3.79 -32.54 -7.21
CA VAL A 20 3.32 -33.91 -6.87
C VAL A 20 3.90 -34.35 -5.54
N TYR A 21 5.21 -34.17 -5.33
CA TYR A 21 5.88 -34.53 -4.07
C TYR A 21 5.34 -33.72 -2.89
N LEU A 22 5.08 -32.42 -3.08
CA LEU A 22 4.48 -31.56 -2.06
C LEU A 22 3.05 -32.01 -1.72
N GLY A 23 2.27 -32.42 -2.72
CA GLY A 23 0.92 -32.97 -2.52
C GLY A 23 0.93 -34.27 -1.71
N VAL A 24 1.88 -35.18 -1.98
CA VAL A 24 2.04 -36.43 -1.22
C VAL A 24 2.53 -36.14 0.21
N ALA A 25 3.52 -35.27 0.39
CA ALA A 25 4.04 -34.90 1.71
C ALA A 25 3.00 -34.16 2.57
N ALA A 26 2.16 -33.33 1.95
CA ALA A 26 1.00 -32.71 2.60
C ALA A 26 -0.04 -33.74 3.03
N ALA A 27 -0.30 -34.77 2.21
CA ALA A 27 -1.22 -35.85 2.53
C ALA A 27 -0.71 -36.76 3.66
N THR A 28 0.62 -36.91 3.82
CA THR A 28 1.23 -37.74 4.87
C THR A 28 1.63 -36.96 6.12
N ALA A 29 1.26 -35.67 6.23
CA ALA A 29 1.59 -34.77 7.35
C ALA A 29 3.09 -34.69 7.68
N GLN A 30 3.96 -34.90 6.69
CA GLN A 30 5.42 -34.75 6.86
C GLN A 30 5.82 -33.29 6.72
N PHE A 31 5.54 -32.49 7.77
CA PHE A 31 5.81 -31.05 7.81
C PHE A 31 7.27 -30.69 7.51
N GLU A 32 8.22 -31.54 7.90
CA GLU A 32 9.64 -31.36 7.60
C GLU A 32 9.95 -31.46 6.10
N ALA A 33 9.39 -32.47 5.40
CA ALA A 33 9.58 -32.63 3.96
C ALA A 33 8.96 -31.45 3.18
N ILE A 34 7.79 -30.97 3.61
CA ILE A 34 7.13 -29.80 3.03
C ILE A 34 8.00 -28.55 3.23
N ALA A 35 8.60 -28.37 4.41
CA ALA A 35 9.47 -27.24 4.71
C ALA A 35 10.74 -27.24 3.85
N TRP A 36 11.41 -28.39 3.70
CA TRP A 36 12.60 -28.51 2.85
C TRP A 36 12.30 -28.23 1.37
N VAL A 37 11.21 -28.79 0.85
CA VAL A 37 10.81 -28.58 -0.55
C VAL A 37 10.42 -27.13 -0.79
N SER A 38 9.60 -26.55 0.09
CA SER A 38 9.18 -25.15 -0.01
C SER A 38 10.38 -24.21 0.09
N GLY A 39 11.33 -24.50 0.98
CA GLY A 39 12.58 -23.76 1.11
C GLY A 39 13.44 -23.83 -0.15
N PHE A 40 13.62 -25.04 -0.71
CA PHE A 40 14.40 -25.23 -1.94
C PHE A 40 13.74 -24.56 -3.15
N MET A 41 12.42 -24.71 -3.30
CA MET A 41 11.65 -24.02 -4.35
C MET A 41 11.73 -22.51 -4.20
N GLY A 42 11.63 -21.99 -2.97
CA GLY A 42 11.76 -20.57 -2.68
C GLY A 42 13.14 -20.03 -3.08
N LEU A 43 14.20 -20.75 -2.70
CA LEU A 43 15.57 -20.40 -3.08
C LEU A 43 15.77 -20.47 -4.60
N ALA A 44 15.31 -21.54 -5.25
CA ALA A 44 15.38 -21.69 -6.70
C ALA A 44 14.64 -20.56 -7.43
N MET A 45 13.47 -20.15 -6.95
CA MET A 45 12.71 -19.02 -7.48
C MET A 45 13.46 -17.70 -7.32
N ILE A 46 14.03 -17.42 -6.13
CA ILE A 46 14.85 -16.22 -5.87
C ILE A 46 16.03 -16.15 -6.84
N LEU A 47 16.72 -17.29 -7.05
CA LEU A 47 17.83 -17.38 -7.99
C LEU A 47 17.36 -17.21 -9.45
N ALA A 48 16.22 -17.80 -9.81
CA ALA A 48 15.63 -17.70 -11.14
C ALA A 48 15.19 -16.28 -11.51
N LEU A 49 14.75 -15.48 -10.53
CA LEU A 49 14.44 -14.06 -10.74
C LEU A 49 15.65 -13.27 -11.21
N GLY A 50 16.86 -13.68 -10.81
CA GLY A 50 18.12 -13.10 -11.26
C GLY A 50 18.08 -11.58 -11.16
N ARG A 51 18.07 -10.89 -12.32
CA ARG A 51 18.11 -9.41 -12.37
C ARG A 51 16.83 -8.71 -11.95
N ASN A 52 15.75 -9.47 -11.84
CA ASN A 52 14.45 -9.00 -11.44
C ASN A 52 14.15 -9.31 -9.96
N VAL A 53 15.14 -9.76 -9.17
CA VAL A 53 14.96 -10.07 -7.74
C VAL A 53 14.39 -8.89 -6.95
N TRP A 54 14.68 -7.66 -7.35
CA TRP A 54 14.12 -6.45 -6.74
C TRP A 54 12.60 -6.35 -6.84
N LEU A 55 11.95 -7.06 -7.77
CA LEU A 55 10.48 -7.13 -7.89
C LEU A 55 9.83 -7.79 -6.66
N LEU A 56 10.59 -8.54 -5.85
CA LEU A 56 10.12 -9.05 -4.57
C LEU A 56 9.72 -7.92 -3.61
N ILE A 57 10.40 -6.77 -3.65
CA ILE A 57 10.12 -5.66 -2.76
C ILE A 57 8.73 -5.03 -3.02
N PRO A 58 8.38 -4.57 -4.24
CA PRO A 58 7.04 -4.06 -4.51
C PRO A 58 5.96 -5.14 -4.36
N ALA A 59 6.24 -6.41 -4.69
CA ALA A 59 5.30 -7.49 -4.43
C ALA A 59 4.99 -7.62 -2.93
N ALA A 60 6.03 -7.69 -2.09
CA ALA A 60 5.90 -7.81 -0.65
C ALA A 60 5.38 -6.54 0.04
N LEU A 61 5.52 -5.36 -0.60
CA LEU A 61 4.91 -4.11 -0.13
C LEU A 61 3.38 -4.16 -0.14
N SER A 62 2.80 -5.00 -1.01
CA SER A 62 1.35 -5.21 -1.09
C SER A 62 0.83 -6.23 -0.06
N MET A 63 1.70 -6.75 0.81
CA MET A 63 1.33 -7.62 1.93
C MET A 63 1.32 -6.80 3.21
N GLU A 64 0.18 -6.72 3.89
CA GLU A 64 0.02 -5.93 5.11
C GLU A 64 0.60 -6.63 6.35
N GLY A 65 0.73 -7.96 6.29
CA GLY A 65 1.20 -8.77 7.41
C GLY A 65 2.71 -8.79 7.60
N SER A 66 3.10 -9.43 8.71
CA SER A 66 4.47 -9.71 9.11
C SER A 66 4.72 -11.21 9.18
N ILE A 67 5.98 -11.62 9.09
CA ILE A 67 6.39 -13.02 9.12
C ILE A 67 6.58 -13.45 10.57
N ASN A 68 5.55 -14.04 11.17
CA ASN A 68 5.57 -14.46 12.58
C ASN A 68 6.53 -15.61 12.89
N ALA A 69 6.89 -16.41 11.87
CA ALA A 69 7.87 -17.48 12.01
C ALA A 69 9.29 -16.97 12.31
N LEU A 70 9.57 -15.68 12.09
CA LEU A 70 10.87 -15.08 12.34
C LEU A 70 10.87 -14.26 13.63
N PRO A 71 11.97 -14.29 14.42
CA PRO A 71 12.10 -13.45 15.61
C PRO A 71 11.83 -11.97 15.30
N GLY A 72 10.96 -11.35 16.12
CA GLY A 72 10.59 -9.95 15.97
C GLY A 72 9.49 -9.67 14.92
N SER A 73 8.97 -10.69 14.24
CA SER A 73 7.91 -10.59 13.22
C SER A 73 8.13 -9.43 12.25
N PRO A 74 9.20 -9.46 11.41
CA PRO A 74 9.47 -8.40 10.46
C PRO A 74 8.39 -8.37 9.37
N PRO A 75 8.07 -7.18 8.81
CA PRO A 75 7.22 -7.07 7.63
C PRO A 75 7.79 -7.85 6.45
N VAL A 76 6.93 -8.41 5.59
CA VAL A 76 7.38 -9.25 4.45
C VAL A 76 8.33 -8.49 3.52
N TRP A 77 8.07 -7.20 3.28
CA TRP A 77 8.92 -6.36 2.44
C TRP A 77 10.34 -6.15 3.00
N ALA A 78 10.53 -6.26 4.32
CA ALA A 78 11.85 -6.16 4.94
C ALA A 78 12.71 -7.39 4.61
N LEU A 79 12.10 -8.58 4.62
CA LEU A 79 12.77 -9.81 4.17
C LEU A 79 13.09 -9.73 2.66
N ALA A 80 12.14 -9.25 1.85
CA ALA A 80 12.37 -9.05 0.42
C ALA A 80 13.53 -8.08 0.14
N ALA A 81 13.66 -7.02 0.95
CA ALA A 81 14.77 -6.07 0.89
C ALA A 81 16.11 -6.71 1.27
N ALA A 82 16.13 -7.51 2.34
CA ALA A 82 17.33 -8.25 2.76
C ALA A 82 17.79 -9.26 1.68
N ILE A 83 16.88 -10.06 1.14
CA ILE A 83 17.17 -11.00 0.03
C ILE A 83 17.71 -10.26 -1.19
N THR A 84 17.05 -9.16 -1.59
CA THR A 84 17.48 -8.33 -2.71
C THR A 84 18.87 -7.72 -2.47
N GLY A 85 19.11 -7.19 -1.28
CA GLY A 85 20.39 -6.62 -0.87
C GLY A 85 21.52 -7.64 -0.93
N THR A 86 21.32 -8.84 -0.37
CA THR A 86 22.29 -9.94 -0.44
C THR A 86 22.60 -10.32 -1.89
N MET A 87 21.58 -10.42 -2.74
CA MET A 87 21.79 -10.70 -4.16
C MET A 87 22.55 -9.58 -4.88
N TYR A 88 22.33 -8.32 -4.48
CA TYR A 88 23.05 -7.17 -5.05
C TYR A 88 24.52 -7.15 -4.64
N VAL A 89 24.82 -7.44 -3.38
CA VAL A 89 26.20 -7.61 -2.88
C VAL A 89 26.90 -8.74 -3.61
N ALA A 90 26.25 -9.90 -3.77
CA ALA A 90 26.80 -11.02 -4.51
C ALA A 90 27.13 -10.65 -5.97
N ARG A 91 26.24 -9.91 -6.64
CA ARG A 91 26.46 -9.45 -8.03
C ARG A 91 27.57 -8.42 -8.16
N PHE A 92 27.67 -7.54 -7.17
CA PHE A 92 28.77 -6.58 -7.09
C PHE A 92 30.11 -7.31 -6.94
N ALA A 93 30.18 -8.31 -6.04
CA ALA A 93 31.36 -9.16 -5.87
C ALA A 93 31.71 -9.95 -7.16
N MET A 94 30.71 -10.40 -7.91
CA MET A 94 30.88 -11.06 -9.21
C MET A 94 31.22 -10.10 -10.37
N ARG A 95 31.44 -8.80 -10.11
CA ARG A 95 31.74 -7.75 -11.10
C ARG A 95 30.73 -7.67 -12.26
N ARG A 96 29.45 -7.93 -11.98
CA ARG A 96 28.34 -7.75 -12.94
C ARG A 96 27.29 -6.75 -12.42
N PRO A 97 27.67 -5.50 -12.05
CA PRO A 97 26.69 -4.53 -11.58
C PRO A 97 25.79 -4.06 -12.73
N ASP A 98 24.47 -4.13 -12.53
CA ASP A 98 23.45 -3.54 -13.43
C ASP A 98 22.72 -2.44 -12.64
N PHE A 99 23.50 -1.50 -12.10
CA PHE A 99 23.03 -0.43 -11.21
C PHE A 99 23.07 0.94 -11.88
N ASN A 100 22.17 1.83 -11.46
CA ASN A 100 22.08 3.21 -11.89
C ASN A 100 22.00 4.13 -10.66
N LEU A 101 23.16 4.62 -10.22
CA LEU A 101 23.25 5.51 -9.06
C LEU A 101 23.15 6.98 -9.52
N LYS A 102 22.10 7.67 -9.08
CA LYS A 102 21.88 9.09 -9.36
C LYS A 102 21.32 9.77 -8.11
N LEU A 103 22.11 10.62 -7.49
CA LEU A 103 21.71 11.37 -6.31
C LEU A 103 20.86 12.57 -6.71
N ASP A 104 19.73 12.78 -6.03
CA ASP A 104 18.89 13.97 -6.17
C ASP A 104 18.26 14.39 -4.82
N LEU A 105 17.30 15.31 -4.89
CA LEU A 105 16.60 15.83 -3.72
C LEU A 105 15.87 14.76 -2.90
N ILE A 106 15.41 13.66 -3.51
CA ILE A 106 14.80 12.55 -2.77
C ILE A 106 15.85 11.89 -1.88
N ASP A 107 17.06 11.63 -2.39
CA ASP A 107 18.14 11.01 -1.63
C ASP A 107 18.55 11.87 -0.43
N PHE A 108 18.61 13.19 -0.62
CA PHE A 108 18.86 14.12 0.49
C PHE A 108 17.75 14.08 1.54
N ALA A 109 16.48 14.06 1.13
CA ALA A 109 15.35 13.97 2.05
C ALA A 109 15.31 12.63 2.82
N ILE A 110 15.72 11.53 2.17
CA ILE A 110 15.88 10.21 2.79
C ILE A 110 17.05 10.20 3.78
N LEU A 111 18.19 10.80 3.41
CA LEU A 111 19.34 10.96 4.31
C LEU A 111 18.94 11.76 5.57
N LEU A 112 18.12 12.79 5.43
CA LEU A 112 17.60 13.52 6.57
C LEU A 112 16.75 12.63 7.50
N GLN A 113 15.92 11.73 6.96
CA GLN A 113 15.21 10.75 7.79
C GLN A 113 16.18 9.83 8.52
N LEU A 114 17.20 9.33 7.83
CA LEU A 114 18.20 8.45 8.42
C LEU A 114 18.90 9.14 9.60
N ILE A 115 19.28 10.42 9.44
CA ILE A 115 19.91 11.21 10.50
C ILE A 115 18.98 11.38 11.70
N VAL A 116 17.70 11.70 11.47
CA VAL A 116 16.71 11.85 12.54
C VAL A 116 16.51 10.53 13.30
N ILE A 117 16.35 9.41 12.58
CA ILE A 117 16.19 8.09 13.21
C ILE A 117 17.45 7.69 13.99
N ALA A 118 18.64 7.95 13.43
CA ALA A 118 19.91 7.70 14.11
C ALA A 118 20.08 8.59 15.35
N GLN A 119 19.67 9.85 15.29
CA GLN A 119 19.65 10.76 16.44
C GLN A 119 18.70 10.24 17.53
N ALA A 120 17.52 9.75 17.17
CA ALA A 120 16.58 9.20 18.15
C ALA A 120 17.14 7.94 18.80
N TYR A 121 17.84 7.09 18.03
CA TYR A 121 18.50 5.89 18.56
C TYR A 121 19.68 6.21 19.48
N THR A 122 20.55 7.14 19.08
CA THR A 122 21.74 7.50 19.87
C THR A 122 21.39 8.13 21.22
N ARG A 123 20.30 8.91 21.29
CA ARG A 123 19.79 9.48 22.55
C ARG A 123 19.00 8.48 23.39
N ASN A 124 18.24 7.60 22.73
CA ASN A 124 17.38 6.62 23.38
C ASN A 124 17.70 5.20 22.88
N PRO A 125 18.90 4.67 23.18
CA PRO A 125 19.30 3.38 22.67
C PRO A 125 18.39 2.28 23.24
N THR A 126 17.88 1.46 22.35
CA THR A 126 17.08 0.28 22.69
C THR A 126 17.85 -0.98 22.32
N GLY A 127 17.87 -1.95 23.22
CA GLY A 127 18.44 -3.26 22.93
C GLY A 127 17.49 -4.09 22.05
N LEU A 128 18.05 -5.12 21.43
CA LEU A 128 17.28 -6.34 21.18
C LEU A 128 17.11 -7.02 22.52
N LEU A 129 15.87 -7.33 22.93
CA LEU A 129 15.61 -8.07 24.18
C LEU A 129 16.44 -9.38 24.24
N LEU A 130 16.70 -9.98 23.06
CA LEU A 130 17.56 -11.15 22.85
C LEU A 130 19.03 -10.97 23.24
N LEU A 131 19.52 -9.74 23.35
CA LEU A 131 20.90 -9.40 23.74
C LEU A 131 20.98 -8.85 25.17
N GLY A 132 19.92 -9.02 26.00
CA GLY A 132 19.92 -8.63 27.41
C GLY A 132 19.72 -7.13 27.68
N GLY A 133 19.17 -6.37 26.73
CA GLY A 133 18.94 -4.93 26.90
C GLY A 133 17.79 -4.59 27.86
N ALA A 134 18.00 -3.58 28.71
CA ALA A 134 17.01 -3.11 29.71
C ALA A 134 15.81 -2.32 29.12
N LYS A 135 15.88 -1.95 27.84
CA LYS A 135 14.81 -1.25 27.11
C LYS A 135 14.38 -2.06 25.88
N ALA A 136 13.09 -2.32 25.76
CA ALA A 136 12.48 -2.93 24.58
C ALA A 136 12.15 -1.86 23.54
N GLY A 137 11.95 -2.23 22.26
CA GLY A 137 11.55 -1.27 21.21
C GLY A 137 12.49 -1.21 19.99
N GLY A 138 13.58 -1.99 19.97
CA GLY A 138 14.51 -2.07 18.83
C GLY A 138 13.88 -2.43 17.48
N LYS A 139 12.70 -3.08 17.49
CA LYS A 139 11.96 -3.48 16.28
C LYS A 139 11.70 -2.31 15.34
N ALA A 140 11.28 -1.16 15.85
CA ALA A 140 10.96 -0.01 15.00
C ALA A 140 12.20 0.52 14.27
N TYR A 141 13.33 0.65 14.98
CA TYR A 141 14.61 1.04 14.37
C TYR A 141 15.06 0.05 13.29
N PHE A 142 14.91 -1.26 13.52
CA PHE A 142 15.18 -2.27 12.51
C PHE A 142 14.27 -2.14 11.28
N ILE A 143 12.98 -1.87 11.48
CA ILE A 143 12.02 -1.65 10.38
C ILE A 143 12.45 -0.42 9.55
N PHE A 144 12.85 0.69 10.18
CA PHE A 144 13.38 1.85 9.46
C PHE A 144 14.68 1.53 8.70
N ALA A 145 15.61 0.80 9.31
CA ALA A 145 16.83 0.36 8.64
C ALA A 145 16.53 -0.50 7.41
N ALA A 146 15.60 -1.44 7.53
CA ALA A 146 15.13 -2.25 6.41
C ALA A 146 14.45 -1.40 5.33
N ALA A 147 13.71 -0.35 5.70
CA ALA A 147 13.09 0.56 4.76
C ALA A 147 14.12 1.36 3.96
N PHE A 148 15.19 1.85 4.61
CA PHE A 148 16.31 2.50 3.92
C PHE A 148 17.05 1.54 2.98
N LEU A 149 17.28 0.29 3.40
CA LEU A 149 17.85 -0.74 2.53
C LEU A 149 16.95 -0.99 1.31
N ALA A 150 15.64 -1.14 1.53
CA ALA A 150 14.67 -1.36 0.47
C ALA A 150 14.63 -0.18 -0.51
N TYR A 151 14.64 1.06 0.00
CA TYR A 151 14.76 2.29 -0.79
C TYR A 151 16.00 2.24 -1.68
N ILE A 152 17.18 1.97 -1.10
CA ILE A 152 18.45 1.91 -1.84
C ILE A 152 18.38 0.85 -2.94
N CYS A 153 17.95 -0.38 -2.61
CA CYS A 153 17.81 -1.48 -3.56
C CYS A 153 16.95 -1.10 -4.77
N ILE A 154 15.80 -0.45 -4.55
CA ILE A 154 14.93 0.00 -5.65
C ILE A 154 15.59 1.17 -6.40
N ALA A 155 16.12 2.17 -5.70
CA ALA A 155 16.66 3.40 -6.28
C ALA A 155 17.85 3.15 -7.22
N VAL A 156 18.73 2.21 -6.87
CA VAL A 156 19.90 1.84 -7.70
C VAL A 156 19.55 0.89 -8.84
N THR A 157 18.33 0.35 -8.88
CA THR A 157 17.91 -0.56 -9.96
C THR A 157 17.87 0.19 -11.29
N LYS A 158 18.48 -0.37 -12.34
CA LYS A 158 18.39 0.20 -13.69
C LYS A 158 16.94 0.19 -14.19
N PRO A 159 16.35 1.36 -14.54
CA PRO A 159 14.96 1.44 -14.96
C PRO A 159 14.75 0.79 -16.33
N ARG A 160 13.63 0.05 -16.45
CA ARG A 160 13.17 -0.56 -17.69
C ARG A 160 11.67 -0.39 -17.81
N GLU A 161 11.22 0.10 -18.95
CA GLU A 161 9.79 0.29 -19.23
C GLU A 161 8.97 -1.01 -19.08
N LYS A 162 9.50 -2.13 -19.58
CA LYS A 162 8.85 -3.44 -19.46
C LYS A 162 8.61 -3.87 -18.01
N SER A 163 9.48 -3.46 -17.09
CA SER A 163 9.35 -3.81 -15.66
C SER A 163 8.19 -3.09 -14.99
N LEU A 164 7.74 -1.94 -15.48
CA LEU A 164 6.65 -1.18 -14.87
C LEU A 164 5.34 -1.98 -14.82
N ARG A 165 5.01 -2.69 -15.90
CA ARG A 165 3.81 -3.54 -15.96
C ARG A 165 3.88 -4.70 -14.96
N TRP A 166 5.07 -5.27 -14.77
CA TRP A 166 5.29 -6.33 -13.78
C TRP A 166 5.19 -5.82 -12.35
N VAL A 167 5.75 -4.65 -12.05
CA VAL A 167 5.62 -4.02 -10.72
C VAL A 167 4.15 -3.84 -10.36
N VAL A 168 3.39 -3.17 -11.23
CA VAL A 168 1.96 -2.92 -10.98
C VAL A 168 1.16 -4.23 -10.94
N GLY A 169 1.38 -5.14 -11.89
CA GLY A 169 0.68 -6.42 -11.93
C GLY A 169 0.91 -7.26 -10.68
N LEU A 170 2.15 -7.36 -10.22
CA LEU A 170 2.50 -8.09 -8.98
C LEU A 170 1.88 -7.43 -7.75
N MET A 171 1.94 -6.10 -7.63
CA MET A 171 1.33 -5.39 -6.52
C MET A 171 -0.18 -5.64 -6.44
N VAL A 172 -0.88 -5.61 -7.57
CA VAL A 172 -2.33 -5.88 -7.62
C VAL A 172 -2.64 -7.33 -7.25
N VAL A 173 -1.95 -8.30 -7.86
CA VAL A 173 -2.20 -9.73 -7.59
C VAL A 173 -1.90 -10.09 -6.15
N VAL A 174 -0.79 -9.59 -5.60
CA VAL A 174 -0.40 -9.87 -4.21
C VAL A 174 -1.34 -9.18 -3.23
N ALA A 175 -1.76 -7.93 -3.48
CA ALA A 175 -2.73 -7.26 -2.61
C ALA A 175 -4.07 -7.99 -2.56
N VAL A 176 -4.56 -8.48 -3.71
CA VAL A 176 -5.81 -9.27 -3.75
C VAL A 176 -5.63 -10.60 -3.02
N GLY A 177 -4.49 -11.29 -3.23
CA GLY A 177 -4.18 -12.53 -2.51
C GLY A 177 -4.11 -12.33 -0.99
N ASP A 178 -3.46 -11.26 -0.55
CA ASP A 178 -3.34 -10.91 0.86
C ASP A 178 -4.71 -10.55 1.48
N GLY A 179 -5.52 -9.76 0.78
CA GLY A 179 -6.89 -9.46 1.20
C GLY A 179 -7.78 -10.71 1.28
N LEU A 180 -7.58 -11.70 0.40
CA LEU A 180 -8.27 -13.00 0.48
C LEU A 180 -7.84 -13.79 1.71
N ILE A 181 -6.54 -13.82 2.05
CA ILE A 181 -6.05 -14.48 3.27
C ILE A 181 -6.71 -13.86 4.50
N SER A 182 -6.68 -12.53 4.59
CA SER A 182 -7.29 -11.78 5.69
C SER A 182 -8.80 -12.05 5.77
N THR A 183 -9.50 -12.01 4.63
CA THR A 183 -10.93 -12.31 4.57
C THR A 183 -11.23 -13.74 5.00
N ILE A 184 -10.53 -14.77 4.51
CA ILE A 184 -10.79 -16.16 4.92
C ILE A 184 -10.55 -16.34 6.43
N SER A 185 -9.55 -15.65 6.98
CA SER A 185 -9.23 -15.73 8.41
C SER A 185 -10.32 -15.15 9.33
N ASP A 186 -11.11 -14.20 8.85
CA ASP A 186 -12.24 -13.65 9.63
C ASP A 186 -13.36 -14.69 9.82
N TRP A 187 -13.48 -15.66 8.90
CA TRP A 187 -14.58 -16.63 8.83
C TRP A 187 -14.19 -18.05 9.21
N SER A 188 -12.88 -18.34 9.30
CA SER A 188 -12.37 -19.66 9.61
C SER A 188 -11.32 -19.60 10.73
N ALA A 189 -11.76 -19.97 11.94
CA ALA A 189 -10.87 -20.11 13.11
C ALA A 189 -9.74 -21.09 12.85
N SER A 190 -10.03 -22.25 12.23
CA SER A 190 -9.02 -23.25 11.89
C SER A 190 -7.98 -22.72 10.91
N PHE A 191 -8.40 -21.96 9.89
CA PHE A 191 -7.48 -21.33 8.95
C PHE A 191 -6.63 -20.25 9.65
N SER A 192 -7.26 -19.40 10.46
CA SER A 192 -6.55 -18.34 11.19
C SER A 192 -5.51 -18.92 12.15
N ALA A 193 -5.86 -19.95 12.92
CA ALA A 193 -4.95 -20.63 13.84
C ALA A 193 -3.79 -21.34 13.13
N LEU A 194 -4.03 -21.91 11.94
CA LEU A 194 -3.00 -22.56 11.13
C LEU A 194 -1.98 -21.55 10.55
N VAL A 195 -2.46 -20.39 10.11
CA VAL A 195 -1.62 -19.40 9.39
C VAL A 195 -0.92 -18.42 10.34
N LEU A 196 -1.54 -18.07 11.47
CA LEU A 196 -1.04 -17.07 12.42
C LEU A 196 0.44 -17.31 12.86
N PRO A 197 0.90 -18.54 13.12
CA PRO A 197 2.31 -18.79 13.48
C PRO A 197 3.30 -18.37 12.40
N PHE A 198 2.89 -18.35 11.13
CA PHE A 198 3.76 -18.03 9.99
C PHE A 198 3.57 -16.59 9.50
N TYR A 199 2.32 -16.11 9.49
CA TYR A 199 1.95 -14.85 8.87
C TYR A 199 0.88 -14.12 9.64
N SER A 200 1.07 -12.82 9.86
CA SER A 200 0.24 -12.04 10.79
C SER A 200 -0.98 -11.36 10.19
N ASN A 201 -1.18 -11.37 8.86
CA ASN A 201 -2.39 -10.78 8.25
C ASN A 201 -3.59 -11.75 8.34
N VAL A 202 -3.84 -12.21 9.55
CA VAL A 202 -4.98 -13.07 9.88
C VAL A 202 -5.61 -12.55 11.15
N ASN A 203 -6.89 -12.84 11.35
CA ASN A 203 -7.61 -12.37 12.52
C ASN A 203 -7.14 -13.11 13.79
N PHE A 204 -6.36 -12.39 14.60
CA PHE A 204 -5.82 -12.88 15.86
C PHE A 204 -6.91 -13.32 16.83
N VAL A 205 -8.01 -12.56 16.95
CA VAL A 205 -9.11 -12.91 17.86
C VAL A 205 -9.73 -14.23 17.42
N THR A 206 -10.05 -14.37 16.13
CA THR A 206 -10.58 -15.62 15.55
C THR A 206 -9.64 -16.81 15.75
N ALA A 207 -8.33 -16.60 15.67
CA ALA A 207 -7.34 -17.66 15.89
C ALA A 207 -7.29 -18.14 17.34
N ILE A 208 -7.42 -17.23 18.30
CA ILE A 208 -7.28 -17.54 19.73
C ILE A 208 -8.60 -17.97 20.37
N SER A 209 -9.72 -17.34 20.00
CA SER A 209 -11.04 -17.67 20.56
C SER A 209 -11.58 -19.00 20.03
N GLY A 210 -11.05 -19.50 18.90
CA GLY A 210 -11.57 -20.69 18.23
C GLY A 210 -12.93 -20.50 17.58
N SER A 211 -13.45 -19.27 17.57
CA SER A 211 -14.75 -18.89 16.99
C SER A 211 -14.52 -17.91 15.83
N ALA A 212 -15.37 -17.97 14.81
CA ALA A 212 -15.32 -16.96 13.75
C ALA A 212 -15.50 -15.55 14.35
N GLY A 213 -14.58 -14.64 14.01
CA GLY A 213 -14.59 -13.26 14.50
C GLY A 213 -15.58 -12.35 13.75
N ALA A 214 -16.17 -12.84 12.65
CA ALA A 214 -17.30 -12.20 12.00
C ALA A 214 -18.55 -12.40 12.87
N ASP A 215 -19.02 -11.34 13.50
CA ASP A 215 -20.29 -11.32 14.22
C ASP A 215 -21.44 -11.45 13.19
N LEU A 216 -21.91 -12.69 12.97
CA LEU A 216 -22.92 -13.02 11.98
C LEU A 216 -24.26 -12.35 12.27
N ASP A 217 -24.54 -12.06 13.54
CA ASP A 217 -25.76 -11.38 13.99
C ASP A 217 -25.73 -9.88 13.65
N VAL A 218 -24.54 -9.31 13.48
CA VAL A 218 -24.31 -7.88 13.23
C VAL A 218 -23.81 -7.59 11.79
N LEU A 219 -23.43 -8.62 11.02
CA LEU A 219 -22.99 -8.53 9.61
C LEU A 219 -21.89 -7.47 9.40
N ARG A 220 -20.90 -7.45 10.30
CA ARG A 220 -19.69 -6.62 10.23
C ARG A 220 -18.51 -7.48 9.79
N GLY A 221 -18.09 -7.34 8.54
CA GLY A 221 -17.07 -8.19 7.92
C GLY A 221 -15.61 -7.89 8.30
N GLY A 222 -15.38 -7.02 9.29
CA GLY A 222 -14.07 -6.84 9.90
C GLY A 222 -12.97 -6.27 8.98
N GLY A 223 -11.72 -6.56 9.35
CA GLY A 223 -10.53 -6.06 8.67
C GLY A 223 -10.31 -6.69 7.30
N GLY A 224 -10.61 -7.98 7.12
CA GLY A 224 -10.40 -8.68 5.85
C GLY A 224 -11.21 -8.09 4.71
N PHE A 225 -12.49 -7.77 4.96
CA PHE A 225 -13.34 -7.10 3.96
C PHE A 225 -12.81 -5.71 3.58
N PHE A 226 -12.22 -4.98 4.53
CA PHE A 226 -11.61 -3.70 4.25
C PHE A 226 -10.38 -3.87 3.32
N VAL A 227 -9.45 -4.77 3.66
CA VAL A 227 -8.22 -5.00 2.88
C VAL A 227 -8.56 -5.50 1.47
N LEU A 228 -9.41 -6.53 1.36
CA LEU A 228 -9.81 -7.08 0.06
C LEU A 228 -10.59 -6.06 -0.78
N GLY A 229 -11.52 -5.35 -0.16
CA GLY A 229 -12.30 -4.31 -0.85
C GLY A 229 -11.40 -3.21 -1.42
N GLN A 230 -10.41 -2.74 -0.66
CA GLN A 230 -9.43 -1.77 -1.16
C GLN A 230 -8.55 -2.35 -2.27
N ALA A 231 -8.05 -3.57 -2.11
CA ALA A 231 -7.22 -4.25 -3.10
C ALA A 231 -7.92 -4.43 -4.45
N LEU A 232 -9.25 -4.57 -4.46
CA LEU A 232 -10.06 -4.65 -5.69
C LEU A 232 -10.32 -3.28 -6.31
N VAL A 233 -10.69 -2.26 -5.52
CA VAL A 233 -11.14 -0.96 -6.05
C VAL A 233 -9.99 -0.05 -6.44
N LEU A 234 -8.91 0.01 -5.65
CA LEU A 234 -7.80 0.93 -5.87
C LEU A 234 -7.17 0.77 -7.27
N PRO A 235 -6.86 -0.45 -7.74
CA PRO A 235 -6.31 -0.63 -9.09
C PRO A 235 -7.28 -0.17 -10.18
N CYS A 236 -8.58 -0.40 -10.02
CA CYS A 236 -9.60 0.06 -10.98
C CYS A 236 -9.58 1.58 -11.12
N PHE A 237 -9.61 2.32 -10.01
CA PHE A 237 -9.60 3.78 -10.02
C PHE A 237 -8.26 4.36 -10.49
N CYS A 238 -7.15 3.70 -10.20
CA CYS A 238 -5.82 4.18 -10.55
C CYS A 238 -5.41 3.85 -11.99
N LEU A 239 -5.77 2.68 -12.51
CA LEU A 239 -5.34 2.20 -13.83
C LEU A 239 -6.31 2.61 -14.94
N VAL A 240 -7.60 2.70 -14.63
CA VAL A 240 -8.62 3.09 -15.61
C VAL A 240 -9.10 4.51 -15.32
N ARG A 241 -9.88 5.09 -16.21
CA ARG A 241 -10.65 6.31 -15.90
C ARG A 241 -11.74 5.91 -14.88
N PRO A 242 -11.78 6.52 -13.67
CA PRO A 242 -12.65 6.05 -12.60
C PRO A 242 -14.14 5.94 -12.98
N ILE A 243 -14.68 6.89 -13.74
CA ILE A 243 -16.09 6.85 -14.18
C ILE A 243 -16.38 5.67 -15.11
N SER A 244 -15.39 5.19 -15.87
CA SER A 244 -15.56 4.01 -16.72
C SER A 244 -15.68 2.71 -15.92
N CYS A 245 -15.26 2.71 -14.65
CA CYS A 245 -15.48 1.60 -13.74
C CYS A 245 -16.92 1.56 -13.22
N LEU A 246 -17.68 2.64 -13.33
CA LEU A 246 -19.10 2.71 -12.97
C LEU A 246 -20.03 2.43 -14.16
N ASN A 247 -19.49 2.02 -15.31
CA ASN A 247 -20.26 1.72 -16.51
C ASN A 247 -20.64 0.22 -16.55
N PRO A 248 -21.95 -0.15 -16.49
CA PRO A 248 -22.40 -1.54 -16.57
C PRO A 248 -21.99 -2.26 -17.86
N LEU A 249 -21.74 -1.53 -18.95
CA LEU A 249 -21.26 -2.08 -20.22
C LEU A 249 -19.81 -2.58 -20.15
N ARG A 250 -19.10 -2.33 -19.05
CA ARG A 250 -17.80 -2.92 -18.73
C ARG A 250 -17.96 -3.86 -17.53
N PRO A 251 -18.63 -5.02 -17.71
CA PRO A 251 -19.15 -5.82 -16.60
C PRO A 251 -18.07 -6.23 -15.61
N PHE A 252 -16.87 -6.58 -16.08
CA PHE A 252 -15.77 -6.95 -15.18
C PHE A 252 -15.38 -5.80 -14.25
N LEU A 253 -15.10 -4.60 -14.78
CA LEU A 253 -14.72 -3.45 -13.96
C LEU A 253 -15.87 -3.00 -13.05
N PHE A 254 -17.09 -3.03 -13.56
CA PHE A 254 -18.28 -2.66 -12.81
C PHE A 254 -18.51 -3.59 -11.63
N VAL A 255 -18.52 -4.90 -11.86
CA VAL A 255 -18.70 -5.91 -10.82
C VAL A 255 -17.57 -5.84 -9.80
N THR A 256 -16.31 -5.73 -10.23
CA THR A 256 -15.16 -5.62 -9.30
C THR A 256 -15.29 -4.40 -8.38
N VAL A 257 -15.67 -3.23 -8.93
CA VAL A 257 -15.86 -2.02 -8.10
C VAL A 257 -17.08 -2.15 -7.20
N CYS A 258 -18.20 -2.68 -7.68
CA CYS A 258 -19.40 -2.89 -6.86
C CYS A 258 -19.12 -3.84 -5.69
N VAL A 259 -18.48 -4.99 -5.95
CA VAL A 259 -18.11 -5.96 -4.92
C VAL A 259 -17.11 -5.34 -3.94
N GLY A 260 -16.05 -4.70 -4.43
CA GLY A 260 -15.04 -4.10 -3.56
C GLY A 260 -15.58 -2.96 -2.69
N CYS A 261 -16.42 -2.08 -3.25
CA CYS A 261 -17.11 -1.04 -2.47
C CYS A 261 -18.06 -1.64 -1.44
N LEU A 262 -18.81 -2.70 -1.79
CA LEU A 262 -19.69 -3.39 -0.85
C LEU A 262 -18.90 -3.99 0.31
N LEU A 263 -17.76 -4.64 0.04
CA LEU A 263 -16.88 -5.17 1.08
C LEU A 263 -16.38 -4.05 2.01
N VAL A 264 -15.92 -2.92 1.46
CA VAL A 264 -15.51 -1.77 2.29
C VAL A 264 -16.67 -1.22 3.12
N LEU A 265 -17.90 -1.17 2.60
CA LEU A 265 -19.06 -0.74 3.38
C LEU A 265 -19.39 -1.74 4.51
N LEU A 266 -19.39 -3.04 4.20
CA LEU A 266 -19.66 -4.11 5.17
C LEU A 266 -18.56 -4.24 6.23
N SER A 267 -17.35 -3.77 5.96
CA SER A 267 -16.25 -3.72 6.93
C SER A 267 -16.53 -2.77 8.12
N GLY A 268 -17.34 -1.74 7.90
CA GLY A 268 -17.63 -0.68 8.89
C GLY A 268 -16.57 0.42 9.01
N PHE A 269 -15.50 0.37 8.21
CA PHE A 269 -14.44 1.39 8.25
C PHE A 269 -14.79 2.64 7.43
N ARG A 270 -15.25 3.70 8.11
CA ARG A 270 -15.53 5.03 7.51
C ARG A 270 -14.36 5.61 6.73
N SER A 271 -13.16 5.50 7.29
CA SER A 271 -11.93 5.96 6.67
C SER A 271 -11.67 5.25 5.34
N GLY A 272 -12.06 3.98 5.19
CA GLY A 272 -11.92 3.24 3.94
C GLY A 272 -12.77 3.77 2.81
N ALA A 273 -14.07 3.97 3.07
CA ALA A 273 -14.99 4.54 2.09
C ALA A 273 -14.54 5.96 1.67
N ALA A 274 -14.15 6.79 2.64
CA ALA A 274 -13.62 8.12 2.37
C ALA A 274 -12.31 8.08 1.57
N TYR A 275 -11.41 7.13 1.85
CA TYR A 275 -10.15 6.99 1.11
C TYR A 275 -10.39 6.63 -0.35
N LEU A 276 -11.29 5.67 -0.63
CA LEU A 276 -11.67 5.32 -2.01
C LEU A 276 -12.29 6.49 -2.76
N ALA A 277 -13.12 7.30 -2.09
CA ALA A 277 -13.67 8.53 -2.67
C ALA A 277 -12.58 9.55 -3.01
N VAL A 278 -11.61 9.76 -2.12
CA VAL A 278 -10.47 10.65 -2.38
C VAL A 278 -9.61 10.13 -3.54
N VAL A 279 -9.34 8.83 -3.60
CA VAL A 279 -8.63 8.20 -4.73
C VAL A 279 -9.38 8.40 -6.05
N PHE A 280 -10.70 8.24 -6.04
CA PHE A 280 -11.53 8.51 -7.22
C PHE A 280 -11.37 9.97 -7.69
N VAL A 281 -11.55 10.93 -6.78
CA VAL A 281 -11.47 12.37 -7.08
C VAL A 281 -10.08 12.74 -7.59
N VAL A 282 -9.03 12.34 -6.88
CA VAL A 282 -7.65 12.62 -7.29
C VAL A 282 -7.35 11.99 -8.65
N SER A 283 -7.75 10.74 -8.88
CA SER A 283 -7.57 10.07 -10.19
C SER A 283 -8.27 10.81 -11.33
N ALA A 284 -9.50 11.29 -11.12
CA ALA A 284 -10.24 12.10 -12.09
C ALA A 284 -9.54 13.45 -12.38
N LEU A 285 -9.07 14.14 -11.34
CA LEU A 285 -8.37 15.42 -11.45
C LEU A 285 -7.04 15.30 -12.19
N ILE A 286 -6.21 14.30 -11.86
CA ILE A 286 -4.92 14.10 -12.54
C ILE A 286 -5.08 13.70 -14.02
N ARG A 287 -6.25 13.17 -14.39
CA ARG A 287 -6.64 12.84 -15.78
C ARG A 287 -7.23 14.05 -16.53
N ARG A 288 -7.33 15.22 -15.90
CA ARG A 288 -8.02 16.43 -16.43
C ARG A 288 -9.46 16.15 -16.84
N LYS A 289 -10.16 15.33 -16.07
CA LYS A 289 -11.59 15.08 -16.24
C LYS A 289 -12.33 15.50 -14.96
N PRO A 290 -12.27 16.78 -14.55
CA PRO A 290 -12.94 17.24 -13.32
C PRO A 290 -14.46 17.06 -13.39
N ILE A 291 -15.03 17.10 -14.61
CA ILE A 291 -16.45 16.81 -14.85
C ILE A 291 -16.81 15.40 -14.36
N ASP A 292 -15.90 14.43 -14.40
CA ASP A 292 -16.17 13.09 -13.87
C ASP A 292 -16.34 13.10 -12.35
N ALA A 293 -15.53 13.91 -11.65
CA ALA A 293 -15.67 14.08 -10.22
C ALA A 293 -17.00 14.76 -9.89
N VAL A 294 -17.38 15.80 -10.63
CA VAL A 294 -18.69 16.47 -10.47
C VAL A 294 -19.85 15.51 -10.73
N ILE A 295 -19.84 14.78 -11.84
CA ILE A 295 -20.90 13.82 -12.18
C ILE A 295 -21.03 12.76 -11.08
N VAL A 296 -19.92 12.21 -10.59
CA VAL A 296 -19.98 11.18 -9.55
C VAL A 296 -20.36 11.77 -8.19
N SER A 297 -19.95 12.98 -7.86
CA SER A 297 -20.46 13.69 -6.67
C SER A 297 -21.97 13.91 -6.76
N LEU A 298 -22.51 14.28 -7.94
CA LEU A 298 -23.95 14.42 -8.16
C LEU A 298 -24.68 13.07 -8.06
N LEU A 299 -24.16 12.01 -8.70
CA LEU A 299 -24.73 10.67 -8.62
C LEU A 299 -24.68 10.11 -7.19
N GLY A 300 -23.58 10.33 -6.47
CA GLY A 300 -23.43 9.94 -5.06
C GLY A 300 -24.39 10.69 -4.15
N THR A 301 -24.57 12.00 -4.39
CA THR A 301 -25.58 12.82 -3.67
C THR A 301 -26.99 12.33 -3.98
N LEU A 302 -27.30 12.04 -5.24
CA LEU A 302 -28.59 11.49 -5.64
C LEU A 302 -28.84 10.12 -4.98
N ALA A 303 -27.85 9.23 -5.00
CA ALA A 303 -27.93 7.92 -4.34
C ALA A 303 -28.17 8.08 -2.83
N LEU A 304 -27.48 9.03 -2.19
CA LEU A 304 -27.70 9.34 -0.78
C LEU A 304 -29.11 9.87 -0.51
N VAL A 305 -29.60 10.78 -1.35
CA VAL A 305 -30.98 11.30 -1.26
C VAL A 305 -32.00 10.18 -1.43
N LEU A 306 -31.79 9.25 -2.37
CA LEU A 306 -32.64 8.09 -2.55
C LEU A 306 -32.61 7.15 -1.33
N VAL A 307 -31.44 6.94 -0.74
CA VAL A 307 -31.30 6.16 0.50
C VAL A 307 -32.02 6.83 1.67
N LEU A 308 -31.88 8.16 1.81
CA LEU A 308 -32.60 8.95 2.81
C LEU A 308 -34.13 8.84 2.65
N ILE A 309 -34.63 9.02 1.42
CA ILE A 309 -36.06 8.94 1.09
C ILE A 309 -36.61 7.52 1.31
N SER A 310 -35.79 6.49 1.08
CA SER A 310 -36.23 5.09 1.22
C SER A 310 -36.68 4.73 2.64
N GLY A 311 -36.23 5.47 3.67
CA GLY A 311 -36.54 5.18 5.08
C GLY A 311 -35.99 3.84 5.60
N LYS A 312 -35.22 3.10 4.80
CA LYS A 312 -34.77 1.72 5.09
C LYS A 312 -33.36 1.62 5.66
N VAL A 313 -32.72 2.74 6.01
CA VAL A 313 -31.32 2.76 6.49
C VAL A 313 -31.11 1.90 7.73
N ARG A 314 -32.06 1.88 8.68
CA ARG A 314 -32.02 1.01 9.87
C ARG A 314 -32.02 -0.50 9.58
N SER A 315 -32.48 -0.91 8.40
CA SER A 315 -32.53 -2.32 7.97
C SER A 315 -31.23 -2.80 7.31
N LEU A 316 -30.29 -1.89 7.06
CA LEU A 316 -28.99 -2.23 6.47
C LEU A 316 -28.08 -2.91 7.49
N PRO A 317 -27.09 -3.71 7.05
CA PRO A 317 -26.06 -4.26 7.92
C PRO A 317 -25.39 -3.20 8.80
N PHE A 318 -25.00 -3.58 10.02
CA PHE A 318 -24.41 -2.65 11.00
C PHE A 318 -23.16 -1.94 10.45
N GLY A 319 -22.30 -2.65 9.71
CA GLY A 319 -21.13 -2.06 9.07
C GLY A 319 -21.50 -0.89 8.15
N VAL A 320 -22.54 -1.06 7.33
CA VAL A 320 -23.05 -0.01 6.43
C VAL A 320 -23.65 1.14 7.24
N GLN A 321 -24.43 0.84 8.28
CA GLN A 321 -24.99 1.88 9.17
C GLN A 321 -23.87 2.71 9.82
N ARG A 322 -22.80 2.07 10.30
CA ARG A 322 -21.63 2.75 10.88
C ARG A 322 -20.98 3.69 9.86
N VAL A 323 -20.86 3.28 8.60
CA VAL A 323 -20.29 4.15 7.55
C VAL A 323 -21.21 5.34 7.26
N LEU A 324 -22.51 5.11 7.17
CA LEU A 324 -23.51 6.15 6.85
C LEU A 324 -23.83 7.09 8.01
N SER A 325 -23.50 6.73 9.26
CA SER A 325 -23.82 7.50 10.48
C SER A 325 -23.34 8.96 10.51
N VAL A 326 -22.37 9.31 9.66
CA VAL A 326 -21.85 10.68 9.47
C VAL A 326 -22.91 11.61 8.84
N LEU A 327 -23.87 11.03 8.14
CA LEU A 327 -24.92 11.74 7.43
C LEU A 327 -26.14 11.86 8.34
N PRO A 328 -27.05 12.83 8.10
CA PRO A 328 -28.29 12.97 8.86
C PRO A 328 -29.32 11.89 8.43
N VAL A 329 -28.91 10.63 8.49
CA VAL A 329 -29.72 9.43 8.21
C VAL A 329 -30.17 8.77 9.51
N ASP A 330 -31.29 8.06 9.46
CA ASP A 330 -31.79 7.28 10.58
C ASP A 330 -31.05 5.93 10.68
N VAL A 331 -30.04 5.86 11.54
CA VAL A 331 -29.25 4.65 11.86
C VAL A 331 -29.51 4.22 13.30
N SER A 332 -29.15 2.98 13.65
CA SER A 332 -29.18 2.53 15.03
C SER A 332 -28.31 3.40 15.95
N SER A 333 -28.77 3.63 17.17
CA SER A 333 -28.03 4.41 18.19
C SER A 333 -26.67 3.79 18.49
N ALA A 334 -26.59 2.46 18.53
CA ALA A 334 -25.34 1.73 18.70
C ALA A 334 -24.32 2.03 17.57
N ALA A 335 -24.76 2.03 16.31
CA ALA A 335 -23.87 2.34 15.17
C ALA A 335 -23.38 3.78 15.18
N ARG A 336 -24.24 4.75 15.57
CA ARG A 336 -23.84 6.16 15.71
C ARG A 336 -22.86 6.35 16.87
N ALA A 337 -23.14 5.80 18.05
CA ALA A 337 -22.27 5.92 19.21
C ALA A 337 -20.88 5.30 18.95
N ASP A 338 -20.82 4.09 18.37
CA ASP A 338 -19.57 3.42 17.98
C ASP A 338 -18.77 4.23 16.93
N ALA A 339 -19.47 4.96 16.06
CA ALA A 339 -18.84 5.85 15.10
C ALA A 339 -18.30 7.14 15.75
N GLU A 340 -19.11 7.86 16.52
CA GLU A 340 -18.73 9.12 17.18
C GLU A 340 -17.56 8.92 18.15
N ASN A 341 -17.64 7.88 18.99
CA ASN A 341 -16.59 7.52 19.95
C ASN A 341 -15.21 7.41 19.27
N SER A 342 -15.11 6.83 18.07
CA SER A 342 -13.81 6.64 17.39
C SER A 342 -13.12 7.93 16.89
N THR A 343 -13.88 9.03 16.70
CA THR A 343 -13.29 10.31 16.24
C THR A 343 -12.92 11.19 17.42
N GLU A 344 -13.84 11.36 18.37
CA GLU A 344 -13.61 12.18 19.58
C GLU A 344 -12.45 11.63 20.39
N TRP A 345 -12.42 10.31 20.58
CA TRP A 345 -11.33 9.61 21.26
C TRP A 345 -9.94 9.91 20.67
N ARG A 346 -9.80 10.01 19.33
CA ARG A 346 -8.51 10.35 18.71
C ARG A 346 -8.11 11.80 18.98
N ILE A 347 -9.04 12.73 18.86
CA ILE A 347 -8.77 14.16 19.10
C ILE A 347 -8.40 14.38 20.57
N GLU A 348 -9.10 13.74 21.50
CA GLU A 348 -8.80 13.81 22.93
C GLU A 348 -7.43 13.21 23.25
N MET A 349 -7.09 12.06 22.66
CA MET A 349 -5.75 11.49 22.80
C MET A 349 -4.65 12.42 22.29
N TRP A 350 -4.87 13.06 21.13
CA TRP A 350 -3.90 13.99 20.57
C TRP A 350 -3.71 15.21 21.46
N LYS A 351 -4.82 15.78 21.96
CA LYS A 351 -4.77 16.87 22.93
C LYS A 351 -3.99 16.46 24.17
N LEU A 352 -4.35 15.35 24.80
CA LEU A 352 -3.73 14.88 26.03
C LEU A 352 -2.23 14.60 25.85
N ALA A 353 -1.84 13.95 24.75
CA ALA A 353 -0.43 13.65 24.46
C ALA A 353 0.42 14.91 24.18
N LEU A 354 -0.17 15.93 23.54
CA LEU A 354 0.53 17.16 23.16
C LEU A 354 0.53 18.23 24.25
N THR A 355 -0.48 18.28 25.12
CA THR A 355 -0.57 19.31 26.17
C THR A 355 0.00 18.87 27.51
N THR A 356 0.17 17.57 27.73
CA THR A 356 0.78 17.02 28.95
C THR A 356 2.18 16.50 28.67
N ASP A 357 3.02 16.47 29.71
CA ASP A 357 4.35 15.85 29.66
C ASP A 357 4.33 14.38 30.11
N ARG A 358 3.14 13.84 30.39
CA ARG A 358 2.95 12.47 30.87
C ARG A 358 3.32 11.42 29.81
N TYR A 359 3.00 11.68 28.54
CA TYR A 359 3.15 10.70 27.46
C TYR A 359 4.26 11.05 26.46
N ILE A 360 4.60 12.34 26.31
CA ILE A 360 5.72 12.83 25.49
C ILE A 360 6.58 13.76 26.33
N GLN A 361 7.77 13.28 26.72
CA GLN A 361 8.70 14.02 27.57
C GLN A 361 9.49 15.04 26.75
N ASN A 362 10.04 14.64 25.61
CA ASN A 362 10.83 15.49 24.73
C ASN A 362 10.13 15.70 23.38
N LYS A 363 9.31 16.74 23.31
CA LYS A 363 8.55 17.08 22.09
C LYS A 363 9.43 17.61 20.95
N THR A 364 10.63 18.15 21.23
CA THR A 364 11.48 18.76 20.19
C THR A 364 12.27 17.71 19.41
N LEU A 365 12.89 16.76 20.12
CA LEU A 365 13.80 15.76 19.59
C LEU A 365 13.26 14.32 19.70
N GLY A 366 12.11 14.13 20.34
CA GLY A 366 11.47 12.84 20.53
C GLY A 366 12.08 12.03 21.67
N ASP A 367 11.29 11.06 22.12
CA ASP A 367 11.61 10.12 23.20
C ASP A 367 12.16 8.78 22.67
N GLY A 368 12.27 8.63 21.35
CA GLY A 368 12.69 7.38 20.71
C GLY A 368 11.65 6.27 20.81
N PHE A 369 11.91 5.15 20.13
CA PHE A 369 10.96 4.02 20.03
C PHE A 369 11.01 3.05 21.20
N GLY A 370 11.78 3.37 22.24
CA GLY A 370 11.96 2.53 23.40
C GLY A 370 10.77 2.55 24.36
N PHE A 371 10.51 1.39 24.95
CA PHE A 371 9.68 1.22 26.14
C PHE A 371 10.55 0.86 27.33
N SER A 372 10.28 1.48 28.46
CA SER A 372 10.79 1.06 29.76
C SER A 372 10.22 -0.31 30.16
N ALA A 373 10.93 -1.02 31.05
CA ALA A 373 10.44 -2.29 31.59
C ALA A 373 9.09 -2.15 32.31
N ALA A 374 8.81 -0.99 32.92
CA ALA A 374 7.53 -0.69 33.57
C ALA A 374 6.39 -0.53 32.55
N GLU A 375 6.63 0.20 31.44
CA GLU A 375 5.66 0.33 30.35
C GLU A 375 5.41 -1.01 29.65
N MET A 376 6.48 -1.80 29.41
CA MET A 376 6.35 -3.11 28.79
C MET A 376 5.59 -4.10 29.68
N LYS A 377 5.86 -4.10 30.99
CA LYS A 377 5.12 -4.90 31.97
C LYS A 377 3.65 -4.48 32.00
N ALA A 378 3.36 -3.18 32.02
CA ALA A 378 1.98 -2.68 31.97
C ALA A 378 1.24 -3.10 30.68
N VAL A 379 1.93 -3.13 29.53
CA VAL A 379 1.37 -3.62 28.26
C VAL A 379 1.14 -5.14 28.28
N LEU A 380 2.06 -5.91 28.88
CA LEU A 380 1.94 -7.37 29.03
C LEU A 380 0.81 -7.76 30.00
N ASP A 381 0.74 -7.11 31.15
CA ASP A 381 -0.29 -7.36 32.17
C ASP A 381 -1.69 -7.01 31.61
N ALA A 382 -1.80 -5.94 30.81
CA ALA A 382 -3.01 -5.60 30.05
C ALA A 382 -3.36 -6.62 28.97
N ALA A 383 -2.38 -7.09 28.20
CA ALA A 383 -2.59 -8.11 27.17
C ALA A 383 -3.02 -9.48 27.76
N GLN A 384 -2.65 -9.75 29.02
CA GLN A 384 -3.05 -10.95 29.76
C GLN A 384 -4.35 -10.77 30.55
N GLY A 385 -5.02 -9.62 30.45
CA GLY A 385 -6.30 -9.36 31.14
C GLY A 385 -6.16 -9.16 32.65
N HIS A 386 -4.96 -8.91 33.17
CA HIS A 386 -4.66 -8.76 34.60
C HIS A 386 -4.55 -7.28 35.06
N SER A 387 -5.03 -6.31 34.28
CA SER A 387 -4.70 -4.89 34.53
C SER A 387 -5.57 -4.20 35.59
N ASP A 388 -4.91 -3.75 36.67
CA ASP A 388 -5.32 -2.63 37.57
C ASP A 388 -5.10 -1.23 36.94
N PHE A 389 -4.77 -1.14 35.65
CA PHE A 389 -4.60 0.11 34.89
C PHE A 389 -5.84 0.42 34.03
N GLY A 390 -6.15 1.72 33.91
CA GLY A 390 -7.38 2.31 33.34
C GLY A 390 -7.72 1.97 31.88
N SER A 391 -8.67 2.73 31.32
CA SER A 391 -9.34 2.45 30.03
C SER A 391 -8.37 2.10 28.88
N SER A 392 -8.88 1.40 27.85
CA SER A 392 -8.11 1.04 26.63
C SER A 392 -7.37 2.22 25.99
N GLN A 393 -7.85 3.45 26.22
CA GLN A 393 -7.21 4.70 25.82
C GLN A 393 -5.84 4.93 26.48
N ASP A 394 -5.72 4.72 27.79
CA ASP A 394 -4.46 4.91 28.53
C ASP A 394 -3.37 3.95 28.06
N GLN A 395 -3.76 2.73 27.68
CA GLN A 395 -2.84 1.73 27.11
C GLN A 395 -2.30 2.18 25.75
N MET A 396 -3.16 2.72 24.87
CA MET A 396 -2.73 3.19 23.55
C MET A 396 -1.88 4.46 23.63
N LEU A 397 -2.20 5.36 24.56
CA LEU A 397 -1.41 6.56 24.86
C LEU A 397 0.01 6.20 25.34
N ALA A 398 0.12 5.21 26.23
CA ALA A 398 1.41 4.72 26.72
C ALA A 398 2.24 4.03 25.63
N GLN A 399 1.60 3.29 24.73
CA GLN A 399 2.27 2.62 23.61
C GLN A 399 2.69 3.57 22.47
N GLY A 400 2.27 4.84 22.53
CA GLY A 400 2.49 5.81 21.46
C GLY A 400 1.63 5.59 20.22
N SER A 401 0.55 4.79 20.31
CA SER A 401 -0.32 4.47 19.18
C SER A 401 -1.45 5.49 19.05
N TYR A 402 -1.11 6.71 18.64
CA TYR A 402 -2.06 7.83 18.60
C TYR A 402 -2.96 7.85 17.36
N HIS A 403 -2.68 7.07 16.32
CA HIS A 403 -3.39 7.10 15.03
C HIS A 403 -3.43 8.49 14.34
N GLY A 404 -2.53 9.38 14.75
CA GLY A 404 -2.24 10.65 14.11
C GLY A 404 -0.76 10.70 13.80
N PHE A 405 -0.41 10.72 12.52
CA PHE A 405 0.99 10.68 12.08
C PHE A 405 1.83 11.75 12.77
N HIS A 406 1.29 12.96 12.90
CA HIS A 406 1.96 14.10 13.50
C HIS A 406 2.29 13.87 14.98
N VAL A 407 1.32 13.42 15.79
CA VAL A 407 1.54 13.15 17.23
C VAL A 407 2.53 12.01 17.42
N GLU A 408 2.38 10.94 16.64
CA GLU A 408 3.26 9.78 16.73
C GLU A 408 4.70 10.12 16.31
N THR A 409 4.88 10.95 15.28
CA THR A 409 6.20 11.44 14.89
C THR A 409 6.82 12.28 16.00
N ILE A 410 6.04 13.19 16.61
CA ILE A 410 6.52 14.02 17.72
C ILE A 410 6.94 13.15 18.91
N ARG A 411 6.17 12.09 19.23
CA ARG A 411 6.54 11.15 20.30
C ARG A 411 7.88 10.46 20.04
N PHE A 412 8.15 10.02 18.81
CA PHE A 412 9.32 9.19 18.53
C PHE A 412 10.56 9.99 18.13
N THR A 413 10.41 11.01 17.30
CA THR A 413 11.51 11.78 16.70
C THR A 413 11.36 13.29 16.85
N GLY A 414 10.31 13.74 17.56
CA GLY A 414 10.08 15.15 17.88
C GLY A 414 9.62 15.97 16.69
N VAL A 415 9.44 17.26 16.93
CA VAL A 415 9.13 18.24 15.88
C VAL A 415 10.21 18.24 14.79
N VAL A 416 11.49 18.02 15.13
CA VAL A 416 12.57 17.91 14.14
C VAL A 416 12.30 16.75 13.17
N GLY A 417 11.92 15.58 13.69
CA GLY A 417 11.57 14.45 12.85
C GLY A 417 10.30 14.67 12.03
N LEU A 418 9.31 15.38 12.59
CA LEU A 418 8.10 15.75 11.85
C LEU A 418 8.43 16.69 10.67
N LEU A 419 9.26 17.71 10.89
CA LEU A 419 9.68 18.62 9.83
C LEU A 419 10.47 17.89 8.73
N ALA A 420 11.37 16.99 9.12
CA ALA A 420 12.06 16.14 8.17
C ALA A 420 11.07 15.29 7.36
N ALA A 421 10.13 14.60 8.03
CA ALA A 421 9.15 13.73 7.39
C ALA A 421 8.27 14.52 6.41
N LEU A 422 7.79 15.70 6.81
CA LEU A 422 7.03 16.63 5.95
C LEU A 422 7.86 17.07 4.74
N PHE A 423 9.15 17.37 4.92
CA PHE A 423 10.04 17.70 3.81
C PHE A 423 10.12 16.56 2.78
N LEU A 424 10.31 15.32 3.23
CA LEU A 424 10.28 14.14 2.34
C LEU A 424 8.93 13.99 1.64
N MET A 425 7.81 14.14 2.36
CA MET A 425 6.48 14.06 1.78
C MET A 425 6.25 15.13 0.70
N ILE A 426 6.71 16.36 0.92
CA ILE A 426 6.61 17.46 -0.06
C ILE A 426 7.47 17.16 -1.29
N VAL A 427 8.69 16.66 -1.11
CA VAL A 427 9.57 16.28 -2.22
C VAL A 427 8.93 15.15 -3.04
N ALA A 428 8.43 14.11 -2.37
CA ALA A 428 7.74 12.99 -3.02
C ALA A 428 6.47 13.44 -3.76
N PHE A 429 5.64 14.30 -3.15
CA PHE A 429 4.47 14.89 -3.79
C PHE A 429 4.83 15.64 -5.07
N ARG A 430 5.86 16.51 -5.02
CA ARG A 430 6.30 17.29 -6.19
C ARG A 430 6.78 16.39 -7.31
N LYS A 431 7.54 15.35 -6.98
CA LYS A 431 8.05 14.35 -7.93
C LYS A 431 6.93 13.52 -8.55
N ALA A 432 5.97 13.07 -7.76
CA ALA A 432 4.77 12.38 -8.25
C ALA A 432 3.99 13.26 -9.23
N MET A 433 3.78 14.54 -8.90
CA MET A 433 3.11 15.49 -9.79
C MET A 433 3.89 15.76 -11.08
N GLN A 434 5.22 15.78 -11.02
CA GLN A 434 6.07 15.89 -12.21
C GLN A 434 5.93 14.67 -13.13
N LEU A 435 5.96 13.46 -12.57
CA LEU A 435 5.80 12.21 -13.32
C LEU A 435 4.40 12.09 -13.94
N ILE A 436 3.36 12.44 -13.18
CA ILE A 436 1.97 12.49 -13.66
C ILE A 436 1.85 13.42 -14.86
N ARG A 437 2.47 14.61 -14.81
CA ARG A 437 2.43 15.59 -15.92
C ARG A 437 3.20 15.08 -17.14
N PHE A 438 4.38 14.48 -16.93
CA PHE A 438 5.24 13.99 -18.01
C PHE A 438 4.63 12.81 -18.76
N TYR A 439 4.10 11.81 -18.05
CA TYR A 439 3.56 10.61 -18.67
C TYR A 439 2.11 10.75 -19.12
N ARG A 440 1.44 11.87 -18.83
CA ARG A 440 0.04 12.07 -19.23
C ARG A 440 -0.13 11.91 -20.75
N GLY A 441 -1.13 11.13 -21.14
CA GLY A 441 -1.42 10.84 -22.55
C GLY A 441 -0.55 9.75 -23.16
N THR A 442 0.44 9.22 -22.44
CA THR A 442 1.24 8.06 -22.87
C THR A 442 0.58 6.73 -22.47
N PRO A 443 0.90 5.62 -23.14
CA PRO A 443 0.44 4.28 -22.75
C PRO A 443 0.87 3.86 -21.33
N MET A 444 1.94 4.45 -20.80
CA MET A 444 2.45 4.16 -19.45
C MET A 444 1.66 4.87 -18.34
N PHE A 445 0.84 5.86 -18.69
CA PHE A 445 0.17 6.73 -17.73
C PHE A 445 -0.66 6.00 -16.67
N PRO A 446 -1.45 4.95 -16.99
CA PRO A 446 -2.14 4.14 -15.99
C PRO A 446 -1.24 3.64 -14.87
N ALA A 447 -0.14 2.98 -15.24
CA ALA A 447 0.78 2.37 -14.29
C ALA A 447 1.55 3.42 -13.48
N VAL A 448 1.92 4.54 -14.11
CA VAL A 448 2.52 5.69 -13.41
C VAL A 448 1.53 6.30 -12.43
N ALA A 449 0.26 6.48 -12.82
CA ALA A 449 -0.78 7.01 -11.95
C ALA A 449 -1.01 6.11 -10.72
N PHE A 450 -1.02 4.78 -10.91
CA PHE A 450 -1.12 3.82 -9.80
C PHE A 450 -0.03 4.01 -8.73
N ILE A 451 1.22 4.22 -9.15
CA ILE A 451 2.32 4.47 -8.20
C ILE A 451 2.26 5.90 -7.63
N CYS A 452 1.85 6.89 -8.42
CA CYS A 452 1.93 8.31 -8.04
C CYS A 452 0.75 8.81 -7.20
N ILE A 453 -0.47 8.27 -7.38
CA ILE A 453 -1.68 8.73 -6.65
C ILE A 453 -1.50 8.67 -5.12
N PRO A 454 -0.95 7.60 -4.52
CA PRO A 454 -0.70 7.55 -3.08
C PRO A 454 0.12 8.74 -2.56
N PHE A 455 1.13 9.20 -3.30
CA PHE A 455 1.95 10.37 -2.90
C PHE A 455 1.20 11.70 -2.95
N VAL A 456 0.10 11.78 -3.70
CA VAL A 456 -0.77 12.95 -3.75
C VAL A 456 -1.72 12.99 -2.55
N ILE A 457 -2.12 11.82 -2.05
CA ILE A 457 -3.12 11.67 -0.99
C ILE A 457 -2.49 11.57 0.39
N TYR A 458 -1.47 10.73 0.54
CA TYR A 458 -0.88 10.36 1.82
C TYR A 458 -0.43 11.55 2.69
N PRO A 459 0.23 12.61 2.16
CA PRO A 459 0.65 13.74 2.99
C PRO A 459 -0.50 14.45 3.72
N LEU A 460 -1.68 14.51 3.10
CA LEU A 460 -2.86 15.11 3.71
C LEU A 460 -3.62 14.11 4.57
N TRP A 461 -3.76 12.88 4.07
CA TRP A 461 -4.51 11.82 4.74
C TRP A 461 -3.89 11.40 6.08
N SER A 462 -2.57 11.17 6.09
CA SER A 462 -1.81 10.77 7.27
C SER A 462 -1.87 11.78 8.41
N MET A 463 -1.96 13.07 8.07
CA MET A 463 -1.99 14.16 9.04
C MET A 463 -3.40 14.42 9.59
N LEU A 464 -4.41 14.40 8.71
CA LEU A 464 -5.76 14.89 9.03
C LEU A 464 -6.75 13.78 9.38
N VAL A 465 -6.59 12.60 8.79
CA VAL A 465 -7.59 11.53 8.89
C VAL A 465 -7.07 10.38 9.72
N PHE A 466 -5.98 9.74 9.29
CA PHE A 466 -5.40 8.59 9.94
C PHE A 466 -4.00 8.37 9.38
N GLY A 467 -3.02 8.16 10.26
CA GLY A 467 -1.71 7.69 9.85
C GLY A 467 -0.88 7.22 11.02
N SER A 468 0.16 6.44 10.72
CA SER A 468 1.12 5.99 11.71
C SER A 468 2.56 6.25 11.28
N TYR A 469 3.33 6.87 12.17
CA TYR A 469 4.76 7.08 11.92
C TYR A 469 5.56 5.78 12.04
N ARG A 470 5.25 4.92 13.02
CA ARG A 470 6.04 3.72 13.30
C ARG A 470 5.80 2.59 12.29
N SER A 471 4.57 2.41 11.81
CA SER A 471 4.24 1.28 10.90
C SER A 471 4.16 1.69 9.43
N GLU A 472 3.53 2.83 9.10
CA GLU A 472 3.27 3.22 7.70
C GLU A 472 4.40 4.04 7.09
N PHE A 473 5.07 4.91 7.86
CA PHE A 473 6.13 5.76 7.30
C PHE A 473 7.34 4.97 6.75
N PRO A 474 7.78 3.85 7.36
CA PRO A 474 8.76 2.97 6.73
C PRO A 474 8.29 2.44 5.38
N GLN A 475 7.03 1.99 5.25
CA GLN A 475 6.47 1.57 3.96
C GLN A 475 6.44 2.73 2.96
N PHE A 476 6.09 3.95 3.42
CA PHE A 476 6.17 5.16 2.60
C PHE A 476 7.60 5.37 2.05
N ILE A 477 8.64 5.24 2.88
CA ILE A 477 10.05 5.32 2.45
C ILE A 477 10.37 4.27 1.36
N VAL A 478 9.90 3.03 1.51
CA VAL A 478 10.11 2.00 0.47
C VAL A 478 9.40 2.36 -0.84
N THR A 479 8.16 2.85 -0.76
CA THR A 479 7.43 3.29 -1.97
C THR A 479 8.08 4.51 -2.63
N VAL A 480 8.71 5.42 -1.88
CA VAL A 480 9.52 6.51 -2.43
C VAL A 480 10.67 5.96 -3.31
N GLY A 481 11.18 4.75 -3.01
CA GLY A 481 12.10 4.03 -3.88
C GLY A 481 11.51 3.77 -5.27
N LEU A 482 10.24 3.34 -5.36
CA LEU A 482 9.55 3.15 -6.64
C LEU A 482 9.36 4.48 -7.38
N LEU A 483 9.06 5.55 -6.65
CA LEU A 483 8.94 6.90 -7.20
C LEU A 483 10.27 7.39 -7.81
N LYS A 484 11.37 7.18 -7.09
CA LYS A 484 12.74 7.48 -7.55
C LYS A 484 13.11 6.65 -8.78
N TRP A 485 12.78 5.36 -8.79
CA TRP A 485 12.99 4.47 -9.93
C TRP A 485 12.21 4.93 -11.18
N LEU A 486 10.97 5.38 -11.02
CA LEU A 486 10.18 5.98 -12.10
C LEU A 486 10.79 7.30 -12.61
N ASP A 487 11.30 8.16 -11.73
CA ASP A 487 11.95 9.39 -12.16
C ASP A 487 13.26 9.11 -12.91
N ASN A 488 14.02 8.10 -12.49
CA ASN A 488 15.18 7.62 -13.24
C ASN A 488 14.80 7.12 -14.64
N LEU A 489 13.64 6.43 -14.78
CA LEU A 489 13.11 6.03 -16.07
C LEU A 489 12.78 7.26 -16.95
N ARG A 490 12.10 8.25 -16.40
CA ARG A 490 11.79 9.52 -17.08
C ARG A 490 13.06 10.20 -17.59
N LEU A 491 14.07 10.34 -16.73
CA LEU A 491 15.34 10.96 -17.08
C LEU A 491 16.07 10.20 -18.18
N SER A 492 16.05 8.86 -18.14
CA SER A 492 16.64 8.03 -19.20
C SER A 492 15.95 8.22 -20.55
N GLN A 493 14.62 8.35 -20.56
CA GLN A 493 13.84 8.61 -21.77
C GLN A 493 14.09 10.01 -22.34
N ILE A 494 14.24 11.03 -21.49
CA ILE A 494 14.61 12.39 -21.92
C ILE A 494 16.00 12.39 -22.56
N ALA A 495 16.98 11.74 -21.93
CA ALA A 495 18.33 11.62 -22.47
C ALA A 495 18.34 10.91 -23.83
N ALA A 496 17.60 9.79 -23.94
CA ALA A 496 17.48 9.05 -25.20
C ALA A 496 16.85 9.86 -26.34
N ARG A 497 15.85 10.71 -26.04
CA ARG A 497 15.23 11.62 -27.02
C ARG A 497 16.19 12.74 -27.45
N ALA A 498 17.03 13.25 -26.55
CA ALA A 498 18.00 14.29 -26.88
C ALA A 498 19.14 13.78 -27.78
N THR A 499 19.47 12.49 -27.69
CA THR A 499 20.51 11.85 -28.52
C THR A 499 19.99 11.22 -29.81
N ALA A 500 18.67 11.20 -30.03
CA ALA A 500 18.10 10.67 -31.26
C ALA A 500 18.50 11.58 -32.43
N PRO A 501 18.99 11.04 -33.57
CA PRO A 501 19.26 11.86 -34.75
C PRO A 501 17.97 12.60 -35.12
N ALA A 502 18.11 13.89 -35.45
CA ALA A 502 16.98 14.67 -35.94
C ALA A 502 16.36 13.91 -37.11
N GLU A 503 15.08 13.56 -37.02
CA GLU A 503 14.34 13.06 -38.18
C GLU A 503 14.54 14.08 -39.30
N GLU A 504 15.15 13.65 -40.42
CA GLU A 504 15.17 14.46 -41.63
C GLU A 504 13.72 14.89 -41.90
N PRO A 505 13.47 16.19 -42.14
CA PRO A 505 12.13 16.64 -42.45
C PRO A 505 11.64 15.82 -43.65
N VAL A 506 10.63 14.99 -43.42
CA VAL A 506 9.96 14.24 -44.48
C VAL A 506 9.62 15.25 -45.56
N PRO A 507 10.18 15.16 -46.79
CA PRO A 507 9.91 16.13 -47.83
C PRO A 507 8.40 16.18 -48.00
N ALA A 508 7.85 17.39 -47.85
CA ALA A 508 6.43 17.63 -47.94
C ALA A 508 5.94 16.95 -49.23
N THR A 509 5.11 15.91 -49.07
CA THR A 509 4.42 15.32 -50.22
C THR A 509 3.71 16.47 -50.91
N PRO A 510 3.93 16.69 -52.23
CA PRO A 510 3.25 17.77 -52.93
C PRO A 510 1.76 17.56 -52.70
N ARG A 511 1.09 18.56 -52.12
CA ARG A 511 -0.37 18.61 -52.11
C ARG A 511 -0.78 18.36 -53.55
N ARG A 512 -1.39 17.20 -53.84
CA ARG A 512 -2.07 16.99 -55.12
C ARG A 512 -3.02 18.18 -55.26
N GLY A 513 -2.67 19.08 -56.18
CA GLY A 513 -3.52 20.20 -56.53
C GLY A 513 -4.91 19.66 -56.82
N ARG A 514 -5.93 20.32 -56.29
CA ARG A 514 -7.29 20.12 -56.78
C ARG A 514 -7.22 20.25 -58.29
N LEU A 515 -7.44 19.15 -59.00
CA LEU A 515 -7.70 19.22 -60.44
C LEU A 515 -8.89 20.16 -60.63
N PRO A 516 -8.80 21.16 -61.52
CA PRO A 516 -9.94 21.98 -61.87
C PRO A 516 -11.06 21.08 -62.37
N VAL A 517 -12.25 21.22 -61.81
CA VAL A 517 -13.46 20.57 -62.33
C VAL A 517 -13.68 21.09 -63.75
N PRO A 518 -13.86 20.22 -64.77
CA PRO A 518 -14.10 20.67 -66.14
C PRO A 518 -15.41 21.47 -66.24
N ALA A 519 -15.35 22.61 -66.93
CA ALA A 519 -16.41 23.61 -67.03
C ALA A 519 -17.60 23.25 -67.95
N TYR A 520 -17.98 21.97 -68.06
CA TYR A 520 -19.10 21.54 -68.91
C TYR A 520 -20.27 20.87 -68.16
N ALA A 521 -20.31 20.92 -66.83
CA ALA A 521 -21.39 20.34 -66.03
C ALA A 521 -22.41 21.38 -65.53
N VAL A 522 -22.74 22.39 -66.35
CA VAL A 522 -23.87 23.30 -66.11
C VAL A 522 -24.67 23.46 -67.39
N SER A 523 -25.52 22.47 -67.71
CA SER A 523 -26.68 22.67 -68.59
C SER A 523 -27.69 21.55 -68.45
N GLY A 524 -28.93 21.92 -68.11
CA GLY A 524 -30.13 21.07 -68.12
C GLY A 524 -30.54 20.64 -66.71
N GLY A 525 -31.68 21.03 -66.15
CA GLY A 525 -32.87 21.65 -66.71
C GLY A 525 -34.04 21.18 -65.83
N ARG A 526 -34.77 22.11 -65.24
CA ARG A 526 -36.07 21.84 -64.61
C ARG A 526 -37.06 21.38 -65.68
N GLN A 527 -37.84 20.33 -65.43
CA GLN A 527 -39.31 20.29 -65.52
C GLN A 527 -39.82 18.84 -65.45
N ALA A 528 -41.01 18.71 -64.84
CA ALA A 528 -41.87 17.55 -64.58
C ALA A 528 -41.53 16.73 -63.33
#